data_AF-A0A7W5SI54-F1
#
_entry.id   AF-A0A7W5SI54-F1
#
_cell.length_a   1.000
_cell.length_b   1.000
_cell.length_c   1.000
_cell.angle_alpha   90.00
_cell.angle_beta   90.00
_cell.angle_gamma   90.00
#
_symmetry.space_group_name_H-M   'P 1'
#
loop_
_entity.id
_entity.type
_entity.pdbx_description
1 polymer ?
#
loop_
_entity_poly.entity_id
_entity_poly.type
_entity_poly.pdbx_seq_one_letter_code
_entity_poly.pdbx_strand_id
1 'polypeptide(L)' 'MNRTIKDAIVKIYHYDGLESLKAHVPTFVATYNVAKHREVLRWRTPCQAICRAWTKDPSIFKIDPHQLIRGPNT' A
#
# COMPACT_ATOMS: atom_id res chain seq x y z
N MET A 1 -0.12 -9.54 -3.30
CA MET A 1 0.48 -8.25 -3.73
C MET A 1 -0.14 -7.81 -5.05
N ASN A 2 -0.40 -6.51 -5.25
CA ASN A 2 -0.96 -5.99 -6.52
C ASN A 2 0.03 -6.23 -7.68
N ARG A 3 -0.44 -6.69 -8.84
CA ARG A 3 0.38 -6.95 -10.03
C ARG A 3 1.24 -5.76 -10.42
N THR A 4 0.72 -4.53 -10.36
CA THR A 4 1.48 -3.31 -10.69
C THR A 4 2.68 -3.11 -9.79
N ILE A 5 2.53 -3.38 -8.49
CA ILE A 5 3.61 -3.24 -7.50
C ILE A 5 4.66 -4.33 -7.78
N LYS A 6 4.22 -5.56 -8.02
CA LYS A 6 5.10 -6.68 -8.35
C LYS A 6 5.94 -6.39 -9.60
N ASP A 7 5.30 -5.99 -10.70
CA ASP A 7 5.98 -5.66 -11.96
C ASP A 7 7.01 -4.53 -11.79
N ALA A 8 6.65 -3.47 -11.05
CA ALA A 8 7.57 -2.35 -10.80
C ALA A 8 8.80 -2.79 -9.99
N ILE A 9 8.60 -3.57 -8.93
CA ILE A 9 9.67 -4.03 -8.04
C ILE A 9 10.63 -4.97 -8.78
N VAL A 10 10.08 -5.97 -9.48
CA VAL A 10 10.88 -6.98 -10.19
C VAL A 10 11.69 -6.36 -11.33
N LYS A 11 11.20 -5.29 -11.97
CA LYS A 11 11.92 -4.61 -13.05
C LYS A 11 13.06 -3.71 -12.56
N ILE A 12 12.94 -3.13 -11.37
CA ILE A 12 13.88 -2.13 -10.86
C ILE A 12 14.97 -2.75 -9.97
N TYR A 13 14.65 -3.83 -9.25
CA TYR A 13 15.56 -4.42 -8.26
C TYR A 13 15.91 -5.86 -8.63
N HIS A 14 17.19 -6.18 -8.62
CA HIS A 14 17.67 -7.55 -8.54
C HIS A 14 17.73 -7.97 -7.08
N TYR A 15 17.13 -9.11 -6.76
CA TYR A 15 17.17 -9.69 -5.42
C TYR A 15 18.08 -10.91 -5.43
N ASP A 16 18.98 -10.98 -4.46
CA ASP A 16 19.91 -12.10 -4.26
C ASP A 16 19.16 -13.39 -3.83
N GLY A 17 18.03 -13.21 -3.14
CA GLY A 17 17.17 -14.29 -2.71
C GLY A 17 15.86 -13.81 -2.09
N LEU A 18 15.06 -14.77 -1.62
CA LEU A 18 13.73 -14.51 -1.06
C LEU A 18 13.78 -13.59 0.18
N GLU A 19 14.81 -13.71 1.01
CA GLU A 19 14.94 -12.91 2.22
C GLU A 19 15.17 -11.42 1.91
N SER A 20 15.95 -11.12 0.87
CA SER A 20 16.15 -9.74 0.39
C SER A 20 14.84 -9.13 -0.14
N LEU A 21 14.03 -9.92 -0.84
CA LEU A 21 12.69 -9.49 -1.27
C LEU A 21 11.77 -9.23 -0.08
N LYS A 22 11.70 -10.16 0.88
CA LYS A 22 10.85 -10.03 2.08
C LYS A 22 11.19 -8.77 2.89
N ALA A 23 12.48 -8.45 3.04
CA ALA A 23 12.92 -7.24 3.72
C ALA A 23 12.44 -5.95 3.02
N HIS A 24 12.33 -5.96 1.69
CA HIS A 24 12.02 -4.77 0.90
C HIS A 24 10.51 -4.56 0.68
N VAL A 25 9.72 -5.63 0.69
CA VAL A 25 8.26 -5.57 0.46
C VAL A 25 7.52 -4.60 1.39
N PRO A 26 7.78 -4.54 2.71
CA PRO A 26 7.09 -3.61 3.61
C PRO A 26 7.27 -2.15 3.20
N THR A 27 8.50 -1.75 2.88
CA THR A 27 8.82 -0.38 2.43
C THR A 27 8.09 -0.06 1.13
N PHE A 28 8.11 -0.97 0.16
CA PHE A 28 7.41 -0.79 -1.11
C PHE A 28 5.91 -0.62 -0.95
N VAL A 29 5.30 -1.48 -0.14
CA VAL A 29 3.85 -1.44 0.12
C VAL A 29 3.50 -0.13 0.83
N ALA A 30 4.28 0.28 1.83
CA ALA A 30 4.08 1.54 2.54
C ALA A 30 4.17 2.74 1.58
N THR A 31 5.25 2.85 0.80
CA THR A 31 5.44 3.95 -0.16
C THR A 31 4.33 3.97 -1.21
N TYR A 32 3.98 2.82 -1.80
CA TYR A 32 2.92 2.77 -2.80
C TYR A 32 1.56 3.20 -2.25
N ASN A 33 1.25 2.80 -1.03
CA ASN A 33 -0.02 3.09 -0.39
C ASN A 33 -0.23 4.59 -0.09
N VAL A 34 0.86 5.37 0.01
CA VAL A 34 0.81 6.81 0.30
C VAL A 34 1.19 7.70 -0.89
N ALA A 35 2.08 7.27 -1.79
CA ALA A 35 2.72 8.16 -2.77
C ALA A 35 1.91 8.35 -4.06
N LYS A 36 1.13 7.35 -4.49
CA LYS A 36 0.54 7.36 -5.83
C LYS A 36 -0.97 7.55 -5.79
N HIS A 37 -1.43 8.68 -6.32
CA HIS A 37 -2.83 8.88 -6.67
C HIS A 37 -3.18 8.05 -7.91
N ARG A 38 -4.31 7.34 -7.85
CA ARG A 38 -4.80 6.54 -8.98
C ARG A 38 -6.11 7.09 -9.48
N GLU A 39 -6.23 7.26 -10.79
CA GLU A 39 -7.45 7.69 -11.47
C GLU A 39 -8.63 6.74 -11.16
N VAL A 40 -8.38 5.43 -11.19
CA VAL A 40 -9.37 4.39 -10.81
C VAL A 40 -9.90 4.56 -9.38
N LEU A 41 -9.11 5.16 -8.49
CA LEU A 41 -9.50 5.47 -7.11
C LEU A 41 -10.04 6.91 -6.97
N ARG A 42 -10.46 7.54 -8.07
CA ARG A 42 -10.89 8.94 -8.13
C ARG A 42 -9.81 9.89 -7.61
N TRP A 43 -8.59 9.71 -8.11
CA TRP A 43 -7.41 10.48 -7.70
C TRP A 43 -7.11 10.40 -6.20
N ARG A 44 -7.42 9.26 -5.56
CA ARG A 44 -7.03 8.98 -4.17
C ARG A 44 -5.83 8.05 -4.12
N THR A 45 -5.09 8.16 -3.02
CA THR A 45 -4.11 7.13 -2.68
C THR A 45 -4.84 5.86 -2.23
N PRO A 46 -4.20 4.67 -2.32
CA PRO A 46 -4.78 3.43 -1.80
C PRO A 46 -5.22 3.56 -0.33
N CYS A 47 -4.39 4.15 0.54
CA CYS A 47 -4.76 4.39 1.95
C CYS A 47 -6.01 5.27 2.08
N GLN A 48 -6.09 6.38 1.34
CA GLN A 48 -7.26 7.27 1.38
C GLN A 48 -8.53 6.59 0.88
N ALA A 49 -8.42 5.73 -0.13
CA ALA A 49 -9.55 4.96 -0.64
C ALA A 49 -10.07 3.97 0.42
N ILE A 50 -9.16 3.30 1.13
CA ILE A 50 -9.49 2.36 2.21
C ILE A 50 -10.13 3.08 3.40
N CYS A 51 -9.55 4.18 3.89
CA CYS A 51 -10.16 4.98 4.95
C CYS A 51 -11.57 5.44 4.59
N ARG A 52 -11.77 5.91 3.36
CA ARG A 52 -13.09 6.36 2.91
C ARG A 52 -14.10 5.22 2.84
N ALA A 53 -13.67 4.03 2.42
CA ALA A 53 -14.52 2.84 2.43
C ALA A 53 -14.91 2.46 3.86
N TRP A 54 -13.97 2.51 4.80
CA TRP A 54 -14.22 2.26 6.22
C TRP A 54 -15.19 3.27 6.83
N THR A 55 -15.06 4.58 6.55
CA THR A 55 -16.03 5.58 7.02
C THR A 55 -17.44 5.33 6.48
N LYS A 56 -17.56 4.75 5.27
CA LYS A 56 -18.86 4.47 4.66
C LYS A 56 -19.51 3.21 5.22
N ASP A 57 -18.72 2.16 5.42
CA ASP A 57 -19.18 0.89 5.97
C ASP A 57 -18.03 0.27 6.77
N PRO A 58 -17.98 0.50 8.09
CA PRO A 58 -16.92 -0.07 8.93
C PRO A 58 -17.12 -1.58 9.16
N SER A 59 -18.33 -2.11 8.95
CA SER A 59 -18.68 -3.49 9.31
C SER A 59 -17.98 -4.54 8.43
N ILE A 60 -17.59 -4.17 7.21
CA ILE A 60 -16.86 -5.04 6.28
C ILE A 60 -15.36 -5.13 6.61
N PHE A 61 -14.87 -4.36 7.58
CA PHE A 61 -13.47 -4.33 7.99
C PHE A 61 -13.28 -5.00 9.36
N LYS A 62 -12.22 -5.80 9.48
CA LYS A 62 -11.83 -6.41 10.77
C LYS A 62 -11.05 -5.46 11.68
N ILE A 63 -10.37 -4.47 11.10
CA ILE A 63 -9.45 -3.56 11.77
C ILE A 63 -9.72 -2.16 11.26
N ASP A 64 -9.62 -1.16 12.13
CA ASP A 64 -9.64 0.24 11.72
C ASP A 64 -8.38 0.57 10.91
N PRO A 65 -8.50 0.91 9.60
CA PRO A 65 -7.36 1.21 8.76
C PRO A 65 -6.55 2.42 9.24
N HIS A 66 -7.13 3.33 10.04
CA HIS A 66 -6.41 4.45 10.64
C HIS A 66 -5.29 3.99 11.59
N GLN A 67 -5.40 2.81 12.19
CA GLN A 67 -4.34 2.21 13.03
C GLN A 67 -3.17 1.67 12.22
N LEU A 68 -3.40 1.34 10.94
CA LEU A 68 -2.40 0.76 10.03
C LEU A 68 -1.70 1.83 9.19
N ILE A 69 -2.32 2.99 9.04
CA ILE A 69 -1.74 4.16 8.41
C ILE A 69 -1.05 4.94 9.53
N ARG A 70 0.16 4.50 9.90
CA ARG A 70 1.09 5.46 10.51
C ARG A 70 1.20 6.61 9.51
N GLY A 71 0.76 7.80 9.91
CA GLY A 71 1.07 9.02 9.16
C GLY A 71 2.59 9.10 8.92
N PRO A 72 3.07 9.97 8.00
CA PRO A 72 4.51 10.16 7.83
C PRO A 72 5.13 10.34 9.22
N ASN A 73 5.91 9.36 9.67
CA ASN A 73 6.59 9.44 10.95
C ASN A 73 7.57 10.59 10.80
N THR A 74 7.37 11.66 11.56
CA THR A 74 8.47 12.55 11.94
C THR A 74 9.49 11.75 12.74
#